data_AF-A0A935QCC0-F1
#
_entry.id   AF-A0A935QCC0-F1
#
_cell.length_a   1.000
_cell.length_b   1.000
_cell.length_c   1.000
_cell.angle_alpha   90.00
_cell.angle_beta   90.00
_cell.angle_gamma   90.00
#
_symmetry.space_group_name_H-M   'P 1'
#
loop_
_entity.id
_entity.type
_entity.pdbx_description
1 polymer ?
#
loop_
_entity_poly.entity_id
_entity_poly.type
_entity_poly.pdbx_seq_one_letter_code
_entity_poly.pdbx_strand_id
1 'polypeptide(L)'
;MIAAIHLSGDLQVWIGALLTLMVFSFLWRDNPFYKFAEHVFVGVSAAYWMVMGFWTTLWPALVLKLFPAAGRWSSPDAPVGAWDPVALIPAALGLMMLARLWPRLSWLGKWPTAFALGTTAGYSLVRYLRSDFLYQIEATIGTGLAPMAAGRWLWQESLAQLLVLVGTVSGLVYFVNTREQKGAYGRVARWGLLVLMITFGASFGSAVMGRVALLVGRFQELLGPWLGIL
;
A
#
# COMPACT_ATOMS: atom_id res chain seq x y z
N MET A 1 23.21 40.35 3.56
CA MET A 1 22.42 40.06 2.35
C MET A 1 21.10 39.48 2.83
N ILE A 2 20.07 40.31 2.96
CA ILE A 2 18.75 39.89 3.47
C ILE A 2 18.07 39.19 2.30
N ALA A 3 17.83 37.88 2.41
CA ALA A 3 17.06 37.16 1.40
C ALA A 3 15.70 37.85 1.26
N ALA A 4 15.41 38.37 0.08
CA ALA A 4 14.10 38.93 -0.21
C ALA A 4 13.09 37.78 -0.11
N ILE A 5 12.15 37.89 0.84
CA ILE A 5 11.06 36.93 0.99
C ILE A 5 10.21 37.05 -0.28
N HIS A 6 10.35 36.08 -1.18
CA HIS A 6 9.54 35.96 -2.39
C HIS A 6 8.38 35.02 -2.11
N LEU A 7 7.27 35.58 -1.63
CA LEU A 7 6.03 34.84 -1.39
C LEU A 7 5.50 34.24 -2.70
N SER A 8 5.09 32.97 -2.69
CA SER A 8 4.48 32.35 -3.86
C SER A 8 3.14 32.99 -4.24
N GLY A 9 2.89 33.10 -5.54
CA GLY A 9 1.61 33.54 -6.11
C GLY A 9 0.58 32.43 -6.30
N ASP A 10 0.95 31.17 -6.05
CA ASP A 10 0.10 30.02 -6.33
C ASP A 10 -0.81 29.68 -5.15
N LEU A 11 -2.13 29.75 -5.39
CA LEU A 11 -3.15 29.45 -4.38
C LEU A 11 -2.98 28.05 -3.76
N GLN A 12 -2.52 27.07 -4.54
CA GLN A 12 -2.27 25.70 -4.07
C GLN A 12 -1.18 25.64 -2.99
N VAL A 13 -0.10 26.41 -3.16
CA VAL A 13 1.01 26.45 -2.20
C VAL A 13 0.55 27.06 -0.89
N TRP A 14 -0.28 28.11 -0.94
CA TRP A 14 -0.89 28.71 0.24
C TRP A 14 -1.81 27.76 0.99
N ILE A 15 -2.67 27.02 0.28
CA ILE A 15 -3.56 26.03 0.90
C ILE A 15 -2.73 24.92 1.56
N GLY A 16 -1.72 24.40 0.86
CA GLY A 16 -0.82 23.36 1.39
C GLY A 16 -0.03 23.81 2.62
N ALA A 17 0.52 25.02 2.59
CA ALA A 17 1.26 25.61 3.71
C ALA A 17 0.36 25.83 4.93
N LEU A 18 -0.84 26.38 4.74
CA LEU A 18 -1.79 26.64 5.82
C LEU A 18 -2.27 25.34 6.47
N LEU A 19 -2.60 24.32 5.68
CA LEU A 19 -2.97 22.99 6.20
C LEU A 19 -1.82 22.34 6.96
N THR A 20 -0.58 22.49 6.47
CA THR A 20 0.62 21.98 7.15
C THR A 20 0.81 22.66 8.52
N LEU A 21 0.62 23.97 8.60
CA LEU A 21 0.65 24.70 9.87
C LEU A 21 -0.48 24.30 10.82
N MET A 22 -1.69 24.08 10.30
CA MET A 22 -2.82 23.57 11.09
C MET A 22 -2.52 22.20 11.70
N VAL A 23 -1.86 21.31 10.95
CA VAL A 23 -1.41 20.00 11.45
C VAL A 23 -0.32 20.16 12.50
N PHE A 24 0.66 21.05 12.28
CA PHE A 24 1.71 21.32 13.27
C PHE A 24 1.19 21.95 14.57
N SER A 25 0.03 22.63 14.55
CA SER A 25 -0.58 23.17 15.77
C SER A 25 -0.86 22.10 16.83
N PHE A 26 -0.99 20.82 16.45
CA PHE A 26 -1.12 19.70 17.38
C PHE A 26 0.04 19.60 18.38
N LEU A 27 1.25 19.98 17.96
CA LEU A 27 2.46 19.89 18.79
C LEU A 27 2.37 20.77 20.05
N TRP A 28 1.56 21.83 20.01
CA TRP A 28 1.37 22.75 21.13
C TRP A 28 0.23 22.32 22.06
N ARG A 29 -0.92 21.90 21.50
CA ARG A 29 -2.12 21.36 22.19
C ARG A 29 -3.18 20.94 21.16
N ASP A 30 -4.18 20.15 21.57
CA ASP A 30 -5.41 19.95 20.79
C ASP A 30 -6.15 21.28 20.54
N ASN A 31 -5.98 21.82 19.33
CA ASN A 31 -6.54 23.11 18.90
C ASN A 31 -7.68 22.88 17.88
N PRO A 32 -8.77 23.67 17.87
CA PRO A 32 -9.78 23.66 16.81
C PRO A 32 -9.22 23.61 15.38
N PHE A 33 -8.10 24.29 15.11
CA PHE A 33 -7.44 24.27 13.79
C PHE A 33 -6.93 22.88 13.38
N TYR A 34 -6.36 22.13 14.32
CA TYR A 34 -5.91 20.76 14.07
C TYR A 34 -7.11 19.84 13.76
N LYS A 35 -8.18 19.92 14.56
CA LYS A 35 -9.40 19.12 14.36
C LYS A 35 -10.06 19.42 13.01
N PHE A 36 -10.05 20.68 12.58
CA PHE A 36 -10.53 21.03 11.25
C PHE A 36 -9.70 20.36 10.15
N ALA A 37 -8.37 20.46 10.21
CA ALA A 37 -7.49 19.81 9.24
C ALA A 37 -7.68 18.27 9.24
N GLU A 38 -7.88 17.66 10.40
CA GLU A 38 -8.17 16.23 10.54
C GLU A 38 -9.48 15.85 9.85
N HIS A 39 -10.58 16.59 10.10
CA HIS A 39 -11.87 16.32 9.45
C HIS A 39 -11.81 16.53 7.93
N VAL A 40 -11.12 17.57 7.46
CA VAL A 40 -10.89 17.80 6.03
C VAL A 40 -10.11 16.63 5.43
N PHE A 41 -9.01 16.20 6.06
CA PHE A 41 -8.20 15.09 5.57
C PHE A 41 -8.98 13.78 5.48
N VAL A 42 -9.73 13.43 6.53
CA VAL A 42 -10.56 12.21 6.55
C VAL A 42 -11.68 12.31 5.53
N GLY A 43 -12.34 13.46 5.41
CA GLY A 43 -13.41 13.69 4.44
C GLY A 43 -12.93 13.58 2.99
N VAL A 44 -11.82 14.23 2.65
CA VAL A 44 -11.22 14.16 1.30
C VAL A 44 -10.74 12.74 1.00
N SER A 45 -10.14 12.05 1.97
CA SER A 45 -9.71 10.66 1.78
C SER A 45 -10.91 9.74 1.52
N ALA A 46 -11.98 9.86 2.30
CA ALA A 46 -13.20 9.08 2.10
C ALA A 46 -13.86 9.38 0.73
N ALA A 47 -13.92 10.65 0.34
CA ALA A 47 -14.44 11.06 -0.96
C ALA A 47 -13.59 10.50 -2.12
N TYR A 48 -12.27 10.57 -2.01
CA TYR A 48 -11.35 10.01 -3.00
C TYR A 48 -11.58 8.50 -3.19
N TRP A 49 -11.65 7.74 -2.10
CA TRP A 49 -11.94 6.31 -2.16
C TRP A 49 -13.32 6.00 -2.75
N MET A 50 -14.35 6.80 -2.43
CA MET A 50 -15.68 6.65 -3.00
C MET A 50 -15.69 6.89 -4.51
N VAL A 51 -15.09 7.99 -4.98
CA VAL A 51 -15.04 8.34 -6.40
C VAL A 51 -14.20 7.33 -7.18
N MET A 52 -13.03 6.95 -6.67
CA MET A 52 -12.19 5.94 -7.28
C MET A 52 -12.88 4.58 -7.33
N GLY A 53 -13.51 4.15 -6.24
CA GLY A 53 -14.28 2.90 -6.21
C GLY A 53 -15.44 2.91 -7.21
N PHE A 54 -16.11 4.05 -7.37
CA PHE A 54 -17.18 4.19 -8.37
C PHE A 54 -16.63 4.01 -9.79
N TRP A 55 -15.61 4.76 -10.19
CA TRP A 55 -15.12 4.74 -11.57
C TRP A 55 -14.28 3.51 -11.93
N THR A 56 -13.52 2.96 -10.98
CA THR A 56 -12.62 1.82 -11.26
C THR A 56 -13.27 0.48 -11.02
N THR A 57 -14.31 0.41 -10.16
CA THR A 57 -14.95 -0.85 -9.79
C THR A 57 -16.42 -0.88 -10.21
N LEU A 58 -17.26 0.01 -9.67
CA LEU A 58 -18.72 -0.05 -9.94
C LEU A 58 -19.05 0.20 -11.42
N TRP A 59 -18.46 1.23 -12.02
CA TRP A 59 -18.72 1.60 -13.41
C TRP A 59 -18.39 0.45 -14.39
N PRO A 60 -17.16 -0.09 -14.43
CA PRO A 60 -16.84 -1.18 -15.35
C PRO A 60 -17.44 -2.53 -14.96
N ALA A 61 -17.50 -2.88 -13.66
CA ALA A 61 -17.91 -4.23 -13.24
C ALA A 61 -19.44 -4.41 -13.19
N LEU A 62 -20.20 -3.33 -12.99
CA LEU A 62 -21.65 -3.36 -12.86
C LEU A 62 -22.34 -2.61 -14.01
N VAL A 63 -22.04 -1.32 -14.18
CA VAL A 63 -22.80 -0.45 -15.11
C VAL A 63 -22.52 -0.80 -16.57
N LEU A 64 -21.26 -0.95 -16.98
CA LEU A 64 -20.91 -1.29 -18.37
C LEU A 64 -21.36 -2.69 -18.78
N LYS A 65 -21.37 -3.65 -17.85
CA LYS A 65 -21.82 -5.03 -18.12
C LYS A 65 -23.34 -5.16 -18.21
N LEU A 66 -24.06 -4.43 -17.36
CA LEU A 66 -25.53 -4.44 -17.30
C LEU A 66 -26.17 -3.44 -18.27
N PHE A 67 -25.47 -2.37 -18.65
CA PHE A 67 -25.93 -1.39 -19.63
C PHE A 67 -24.77 -1.03 -20.60
N PRO A 68 -24.46 -1.89 -21.58
CA PRO A 68 -23.35 -1.67 -22.51
C PRO A 68 -23.46 -0.36 -23.31
N ALA A 69 -24.69 0.09 -23.57
CA ALA A 69 -24.96 1.37 -24.22
C ALA A 69 -24.53 2.59 -23.37
N ALA A 70 -24.49 2.46 -22.04
CA ALA A 70 -24.01 3.51 -21.14
C ALA A 70 -22.49 3.73 -21.25
N GLY A 71 -21.73 2.80 -21.83
CA GLY A 71 -20.29 2.96 -22.09
C GLY A 71 -19.95 4.08 -23.06
N ARG A 72 -20.91 4.51 -23.89
CA ARG A 72 -20.75 5.69 -24.76
C ARG A 72 -20.64 7.00 -23.97
N TRP A 73 -21.06 7.04 -22.70
CA TRP A 73 -20.90 8.21 -21.84
C TRP A 73 -19.46 8.38 -21.34
N SER A 74 -18.75 7.28 -21.10
CA SER A 74 -17.36 7.31 -20.62
C SER A 74 -16.33 7.32 -21.76
N SER A 75 -16.68 6.71 -22.89
CA SER A 75 -15.79 6.55 -24.05
C SER A 75 -16.65 6.50 -25.32
N PRO A 76 -16.83 7.63 -26.02
CA PRO A 76 -17.71 7.72 -27.18
C PRO A 76 -17.38 6.73 -28.31
N ASP A 77 -16.10 6.37 -28.46
CA ASP A 77 -15.58 5.51 -29.53
C ASP A 77 -15.40 4.04 -29.12
N ALA A 78 -15.77 3.65 -27.90
CA ALA A 78 -15.59 2.27 -27.45
C ALA A 78 -16.63 1.32 -28.09
N PRO A 79 -16.24 0.10 -28.51
CA PRO A 79 -17.18 -0.91 -28.95
C PRO A 79 -18.21 -1.19 -27.86
N VAL A 80 -19.50 -1.21 -28.23
CA VAL A 80 -20.56 -1.59 -27.30
C VAL A 80 -20.35 -3.07 -26.96
N GLY A 81 -19.97 -3.34 -25.72
CA GLY A 81 -19.76 -4.70 -25.24
C GLY A 81 -21.02 -5.56 -25.31
N ALA A 82 -20.86 -6.87 -25.29
CA ALA A 82 -21.98 -7.80 -25.18
C ALA A 82 -22.61 -7.71 -23.78
N TRP A 83 -23.91 -7.95 -23.70
CA TRP A 83 -24.61 -8.03 -22.42
C TRP A 83 -24.13 -9.26 -21.66
N ASP A 84 -23.64 -9.07 -20.44
CA ASP A 84 -23.16 -10.16 -19.58
C ASP A 84 -24.13 -10.36 -18.40
N PRO A 85 -25.00 -11.38 -18.44
CA PRO A 85 -25.98 -11.65 -17.39
C PRO A 85 -25.34 -11.95 -16.04
N VAL A 86 -24.06 -12.37 -16.01
CA VAL A 86 -23.36 -12.71 -14.77
C VAL A 86 -23.21 -11.48 -13.86
N ALA A 87 -23.24 -10.27 -14.42
CA ALA A 87 -23.21 -9.01 -13.67
C ALA A 87 -24.46 -8.77 -12.80
N LEU A 88 -25.55 -9.51 -13.00
CA LEU A 88 -26.72 -9.48 -12.11
C LEU A 88 -26.41 -10.00 -10.71
N ILE A 89 -25.45 -10.93 -10.56
CA ILE A 89 -25.08 -11.49 -9.25
C ILE A 89 -24.41 -10.41 -8.38
N PRO A 90 -23.36 -9.70 -8.84
CA PRO A 90 -22.83 -8.53 -8.13
C PRO A 90 -23.87 -7.43 -7.89
N ALA A 91 -24.79 -7.19 -8.84
CA ALA A 91 -25.85 -6.21 -8.70
C ALA A 91 -26.78 -6.55 -7.52
N ALA A 92 -27.25 -7.80 -7.47
CA ALA A 92 -28.11 -8.30 -6.41
C ALA A 92 -27.40 -8.25 -5.04
N LEU A 93 -26.14 -8.68 -4.98
CA LEU A 93 -25.34 -8.60 -3.75
C LEU A 93 -25.10 -7.14 -3.31
N GLY A 94 -24.86 -6.23 -4.26
CA GLY A 94 -24.73 -4.79 -3.99
C GLY A 94 -26.02 -4.18 -3.42
N LEU A 95 -27.17 -4.50 -4.00
CA LEU A 95 -28.48 -4.09 -3.48
C LEU A 95 -28.75 -4.67 -2.09
N MET A 96 -28.39 -5.94 -1.85
CA MET A 96 -28.51 -6.57 -0.53
C MET A 96 -27.59 -5.89 0.51
N MET A 97 -26.46 -5.30 0.12
CA MET A 97 -25.67 -4.50 1.06
C MET A 97 -26.39 -3.23 1.51
N LEU A 98 -27.19 -2.59 0.64
CA LEU A 98 -27.96 -1.40 1.02
C LEU A 98 -29.04 -1.71 2.07
N ALA A 99 -29.52 -2.95 2.11
CA ALA A 99 -30.44 -3.42 3.14
C ALA A 99 -29.87 -3.32 4.56
N ARG A 100 -28.54 -3.17 4.70
CA ARG A 100 -27.85 -2.93 5.98
C ARG A 100 -28.15 -1.57 6.60
N LEU A 101 -28.56 -0.56 5.81
CA LEU A 101 -28.92 0.76 6.33
C LEU A 101 -30.16 0.70 7.22
N TRP A 102 -31.02 -0.31 7.03
CA TRP A 102 -32.20 -0.52 7.86
C TRP A 102 -31.97 -1.63 8.89
N PRO A 103 -32.17 -1.37 10.21
CA PRO A 103 -31.97 -2.37 11.26
C PRO A 103 -32.76 -3.68 11.04
N ARG A 104 -33.97 -3.57 10.47
CA ARG A 104 -34.88 -4.70 10.23
C ARG A 104 -34.45 -5.62 9.09
N LEU A 105 -33.80 -5.10 8.05
CA LEU A 105 -33.35 -5.88 6.88
C LEU A 105 -31.84 -6.18 6.90
N SER A 106 -31.16 -5.82 8.00
CA SER A 106 -29.72 -6.02 8.20
C SER A 106 -29.24 -7.46 8.03
N TRP A 107 -30.13 -8.46 8.17
CA TRP A 107 -29.81 -9.86 7.95
C TRP A 107 -29.49 -10.18 6.48
N LEU A 108 -30.11 -9.49 5.50
CA LEU A 108 -29.80 -9.67 4.08
C LEU A 108 -28.36 -9.23 3.77
N GLY A 109 -27.87 -8.22 4.49
CA GLY A 109 -26.50 -7.72 4.36
C GLY A 109 -25.42 -8.73 4.77
N LYS A 110 -25.78 -9.82 5.46
CA LYS A 110 -24.83 -10.88 5.86
C LYS A 110 -24.31 -11.69 4.66
N TRP A 111 -25.14 -11.90 3.63
CA TRP A 111 -24.77 -12.69 2.45
C TRP A 111 -23.66 -12.04 1.62
N PRO A 112 -23.75 -10.74 1.26
CA PRO A 112 -22.65 -10.07 0.59
C PRO A 112 -21.36 -10.06 1.42
N THR A 113 -21.45 -9.87 2.75
CA THR A 113 -20.26 -9.88 3.61
C THR A 113 -19.61 -11.25 3.70
N ALA A 114 -20.40 -12.33 3.76
CA ALA A 114 -19.88 -13.69 3.76
C ALA A 114 -19.22 -14.03 2.41
N PHE A 115 -19.82 -13.59 1.30
CA PHE A 115 -19.25 -13.73 -0.03
C PHE A 115 -17.94 -12.94 -0.18
N ALA A 116 -17.90 -11.68 0.29
CA ALA A 116 -16.70 -10.85 0.25
C ALA A 116 -15.57 -11.43 1.11
N LEU A 117 -15.88 -11.94 2.31
CA LEU A 117 -14.91 -12.60 3.17
C LEU A 117 -14.39 -13.90 2.53
N GLY A 118 -15.27 -14.73 1.99
CA GLY A 118 -14.91 -16.00 1.35
C GLY A 118 -14.04 -15.81 0.10
N THR A 119 -14.40 -14.85 -0.76
CA THR A 119 -13.61 -14.52 -1.95
C THR A 119 -12.25 -13.93 -1.58
N THR A 120 -12.20 -13.04 -0.60
CA THR A 120 -10.93 -12.45 -0.11
C THR A 120 -10.04 -13.51 0.53
N ALA A 121 -10.59 -14.39 1.37
CA ALA A 121 -9.84 -15.48 1.99
C ALA A 121 -9.30 -16.47 0.94
N GLY A 122 -10.13 -16.84 -0.05
CA GLY A 122 -9.72 -17.71 -1.15
C GLY A 122 -8.62 -17.09 -2.02
N TYR A 123 -8.79 -15.82 -2.41
CA TYR A 123 -7.77 -15.09 -3.18
C TYR A 123 -6.47 -14.94 -2.39
N SER A 124 -6.56 -14.55 -1.12
CA SER A 124 -5.40 -14.43 -0.24
C SER A 124 -4.68 -15.75 -0.06
N LEU A 125 -5.37 -16.88 0.12
CA LEU A 125 -4.73 -18.20 0.23
C LEU A 125 -3.89 -18.52 -1.02
N VAL A 126 -4.46 -18.36 -2.22
CA VAL A 126 -3.75 -18.61 -3.47
C VAL A 126 -2.61 -17.62 -3.66
N ARG A 127 -2.83 -16.34 -3.34
CA ARG A 127 -1.81 -15.29 -3.41
C ARG A 127 -0.65 -15.59 -2.47
N TYR A 128 -0.90 -15.97 -1.22
CA TYR A 128 0.15 -16.32 -0.27
C TYR A 128 0.97 -17.52 -0.75
N LEU A 129 0.30 -18.57 -1.25
CA LEU A 129 1.00 -19.73 -1.78
C LEU A 129 1.86 -19.39 -3.02
N ARG A 130 1.32 -18.62 -3.97
CA ARG A 130 2.01 -18.33 -5.23
C ARG A 130 3.05 -17.22 -5.10
N SER A 131 2.65 -16.08 -4.55
CA SER A 131 3.45 -14.85 -4.50
C SER A 131 4.38 -14.81 -3.29
N ASP A 132 3.94 -15.27 -2.13
CA ASP A 132 4.75 -15.12 -0.91
C ASP A 132 5.58 -16.38 -0.63
N PHE A 133 5.13 -17.56 -1.06
CA PHE A 133 5.87 -18.80 -0.85
C PHE A 133 6.66 -19.23 -2.10
N LEU A 134 5.99 -19.53 -3.22
CA LEU A 134 6.67 -20.03 -4.42
C LEU A 134 7.59 -18.98 -5.04
N TYR A 135 7.10 -17.76 -5.26
CA TYR A 135 7.92 -16.70 -5.83
C TYR A 135 9.04 -16.24 -4.90
N GLN A 136 8.86 -16.31 -3.57
CA GLN A 136 9.97 -16.03 -2.64
C GLN A 136 11.07 -17.08 -2.74
N ILE A 137 10.72 -18.37 -2.89
CA ILE A 137 11.69 -19.45 -3.11
C ILE A 137 12.39 -19.25 -4.46
N GLU A 138 11.63 -18.98 -5.52
CA GLU A 138 12.17 -18.70 -6.85
C GLU A 138 13.07 -17.46 -6.85
N ALA A 139 12.68 -16.36 -6.20
CA ALA A 139 13.49 -15.15 -6.12
C ALA A 139 14.78 -15.37 -5.29
N THR A 140 14.74 -16.26 -4.29
CA THR A 140 15.92 -16.55 -3.45
C THR A 140 16.91 -17.50 -4.14
N ILE A 141 16.45 -18.37 -5.04
CA ILE A 141 17.28 -19.39 -5.72
C ILE A 141 17.58 -19.02 -7.18
N GLY A 142 16.58 -18.51 -7.88
CA GLY A 142 16.47 -18.40 -9.33
C GLY A 142 17.17 -17.20 -9.96
N THR A 143 17.65 -16.24 -9.18
CA THR A 143 18.48 -15.16 -9.73
C THR A 143 19.85 -15.64 -10.24
N GLY A 144 20.20 -16.92 -9.98
CA GLY A 144 21.45 -17.54 -10.36
C GLY A 144 22.60 -16.97 -9.53
N LEU A 145 23.46 -17.80 -8.94
CA LEU A 145 24.58 -17.32 -8.11
C LEU A 145 25.64 -16.48 -8.88
N ALA A 146 25.41 -16.23 -10.17
CA ALA A 146 26.19 -15.38 -11.04
C ALA A 146 25.28 -14.68 -12.08
N PRO A 147 24.52 -13.64 -11.70
CA PRO A 147 23.87 -12.77 -12.67
C PRO A 147 24.93 -12.21 -13.63
N MET A 148 24.78 -12.59 -14.91
CA MET A 148 25.57 -12.05 -16.01
C MET A 148 24.72 -11.01 -16.73
N ALA A 149 25.17 -9.76 -16.71
CA ALA A 149 24.58 -8.71 -17.53
C ALA A 149 25.58 -8.33 -18.62
N ALA A 150 25.15 -8.38 -19.88
CA ALA A 150 25.99 -8.06 -21.04
C ALA A 150 27.35 -8.79 -21.07
N GLY A 151 27.39 -10.08 -20.68
CA GLY A 151 28.61 -10.89 -20.67
C GLY A 151 29.59 -10.58 -19.53
N ARG A 152 29.26 -9.65 -18.63
CA ARG A 152 30.08 -9.34 -17.44
C ARG A 152 29.43 -9.91 -16.18
N TRP A 153 30.25 -10.55 -15.34
CA TRP A 153 29.81 -11.03 -14.05
C TRP A 153 29.63 -9.86 -13.07
N LEU A 154 28.42 -9.72 -12.55
CA LEU A 154 28.08 -8.76 -11.49
C LEU A 154 28.34 -9.38 -10.11
N TRP A 155 29.58 -9.24 -9.65
CA TRP A 155 30.02 -9.79 -8.35
C TRP A 155 29.23 -9.24 -7.15
N GLN A 156 28.80 -7.97 -7.21
CA GLN A 156 28.01 -7.34 -6.14
C GLN A 156 26.63 -7.97 -5.97
N GLU A 157 25.92 -8.17 -7.07
CA GLU A 157 24.60 -8.81 -7.10
C GLU A 157 24.71 -10.29 -6.67
N SER A 158 25.76 -10.97 -7.12
CA SER A 158 26.05 -12.36 -6.73
C SER A 158 26.29 -12.49 -5.23
N LEU A 159 27.05 -11.56 -4.64
CA LEU A 159 27.30 -11.53 -3.20
C LEU A 159 26.02 -11.21 -2.42
N ALA A 160 25.22 -10.25 -2.88
CA ALA A 160 23.95 -9.89 -2.25
C ALA A 160 22.99 -11.08 -2.22
N GLN A 161 22.88 -11.81 -3.33
CA GLN A 161 22.02 -13.00 -3.42
C GLN A 161 22.54 -14.14 -2.54
N LEU A 162 23.86 -14.37 -2.49
CA LEU A 162 24.46 -15.32 -1.56
C LEU A 162 24.16 -14.97 -0.09
N LEU A 163 24.29 -13.70 0.27
CA LEU A 163 23.97 -13.22 1.61
C LEU A 163 22.49 -13.44 1.95
N VAL A 164 21.58 -13.16 1.02
CA VAL A 164 20.14 -13.40 1.21
C VAL A 164 19.84 -14.90 1.30
N LEU A 165 20.43 -15.74 0.45
CA LEU A 165 20.26 -17.20 0.49
C LEU A 165 20.78 -17.79 1.80
N VAL A 166 22.00 -17.45 2.21
CA VAL A 166 22.59 -17.95 3.45
C VAL A 166 21.83 -17.38 4.67
N GLY A 167 21.43 -16.11 4.62
CA GLY A 167 20.64 -15.46 5.65
C GLY A 167 19.26 -16.09 5.83
N THR A 168 18.56 -16.38 4.74
CA THR A 168 17.23 -17.02 4.77
C THR A 168 17.31 -18.47 5.26
N VAL A 169 18.28 -19.26 4.79
CA VAL A 169 18.48 -20.64 5.26
C VAL A 169 18.86 -20.68 6.74
N SER A 170 19.79 -19.83 7.18
CA SER A 170 20.19 -19.75 8.59
C SER A 170 19.06 -19.21 9.49
N GLY A 171 18.25 -18.27 9.01
CA GLY A 171 17.05 -17.80 9.70
C GLY A 171 15.97 -18.86 9.83
N LEU A 172 15.74 -19.67 8.79
CA LEU A 172 14.85 -20.84 8.86
C LEU A 172 15.34 -21.85 9.91
N VAL A 173 16.65 -22.11 9.96
CA VAL A 173 17.26 -22.97 10.99
C VAL A 173 17.09 -22.39 12.42
N TYR A 174 17.02 -21.06 12.57
CA TYR A 174 16.72 -20.43 13.85
C TYR A 174 15.25 -20.63 14.27
N PHE A 175 14.29 -20.47 13.35
CA PHE A 175 12.84 -20.55 13.67
C PHE A 175 12.29 -21.98 13.70
N VAL A 176 12.96 -22.95 13.08
CA VAL A 176 12.57 -24.36 13.14
C VAL A 176 12.95 -24.93 14.52
N ASN A 177 11.99 -24.88 15.44
CA ASN A 177 12.12 -25.43 16.81
C ASN A 177 12.00 -26.97 16.87
N THR A 178 12.03 -27.67 15.73
CA THR A 178 11.86 -29.12 15.65
C THR A 178 13.05 -29.92 16.19
N ARG A 179 14.22 -29.29 16.39
CA ARG A 179 15.39 -29.91 17.02
C ARG A 179 16.02 -29.01 18.08
N GLU A 180 16.53 -29.60 19.15
CA GLU A 180 17.30 -28.87 20.16
C GLU A 180 18.55 -28.23 19.52
N GLN A 181 18.71 -26.92 19.74
CA GLN A 181 19.77 -26.06 19.20
C GLN A 181 21.17 -26.36 19.82
N LYS A 182 21.67 -27.60 19.74
CA LYS A 182 22.98 -28.02 20.28
C LYS A 182 24.04 -28.19 19.17
N GLY A 183 25.29 -27.85 19.47
CA GLY A 183 26.44 -28.07 18.57
C GLY A 183 26.50 -27.14 17.35
N ALA A 184 26.79 -27.69 16.16
CA ALA A 184 26.92 -26.93 14.90
C ALA A 184 25.60 -26.26 14.48
N TYR A 185 24.46 -26.90 14.73
CA TYR A 185 23.12 -26.39 14.44
C TYR A 185 22.84 -25.08 15.21
N GLY A 186 23.17 -25.05 16.50
CA GLY A 186 23.05 -23.84 17.34
C GLY A 186 24.03 -22.71 16.99
N ARG A 187 25.11 -22.98 16.25
CA ARG A 187 25.98 -21.90 15.71
C ARG A 187 25.37 -21.28 14.46
N VAL A 188 24.84 -22.09 13.54
CA VAL A 188 24.17 -21.61 12.33
C VAL A 188 22.91 -20.80 12.69
N ALA A 189 22.13 -21.26 13.67
CA ALA A 189 20.98 -20.49 14.15
C ALA A 189 21.35 -19.16 14.81
N ARG A 190 22.47 -19.07 15.54
CA ARG A 190 22.97 -17.81 16.10
C ARG A 190 23.38 -16.81 15.01
N TRP A 191 23.99 -17.30 13.93
CA TRP A 191 24.27 -16.49 12.75
C TRP A 191 22.97 -16.02 12.08
N GLY A 192 21.98 -16.91 11.93
CA GLY A 192 20.65 -16.55 11.42
C GLY A 192 19.97 -15.48 12.27
N LEU A 193 20.03 -15.61 13.60
CA LEU A 193 19.52 -14.60 14.53
C LEU A 193 20.20 -13.24 14.33
N LEU A 194 21.53 -13.21 14.19
CA LEU A 194 22.27 -11.98 13.95
C LEU A 194 21.85 -11.32 12.63
N VAL A 195 21.72 -12.10 11.55
CA VAL A 195 21.25 -11.61 10.25
C VAL A 195 19.83 -11.03 10.35
N LEU A 196 18.93 -11.72 11.08
CA LEU A 196 17.56 -11.26 11.33
C LEU A 196 17.54 -9.95 12.12
N MET A 197 18.34 -9.83 13.19
CA MET A 197 18.41 -8.59 13.97
C MET A 197 18.92 -7.41 13.16
N ILE A 198 19.93 -7.61 12.30
CA ILE A 198 20.41 -6.56 11.38
C ILE A 198 19.31 -6.16 10.40
N THR A 199 18.61 -7.13 9.82
CA THR A 199 17.56 -6.87 8.81
C THR A 199 16.37 -6.13 9.43
N PHE A 200 15.92 -6.54 10.62
CA PHE A 200 14.87 -5.84 11.35
C PHE A 200 15.30 -4.44 11.77
N GLY A 201 16.55 -4.27 12.20
CA GLY A 201 17.13 -2.96 12.51
C GLY A 201 17.13 -2.03 11.30
N ALA A 202 17.53 -2.53 10.13
CA ALA A 202 17.50 -1.79 8.87
C ALA A 202 16.07 -1.42 8.44
N SER A 203 15.12 -2.34 8.57
CA SER A 203 13.70 -2.10 8.26
C SER A 203 13.05 -1.08 9.21
N PHE A 204 13.39 -1.12 10.49
CA PHE A 204 12.96 -0.11 11.45
C PHE A 204 13.59 1.25 11.12
N GLY A 205 14.89 1.28 10.83
CA GLY A 205 15.60 2.49 10.44
C GLY A 205 15.04 3.14 9.18
N SER A 206 14.68 2.36 8.16
CA SER A 206 14.06 2.88 6.94
C SER A 206 12.67 3.45 7.19
N ALA A 207 11.87 2.83 8.06
CA ALA A 207 10.56 3.36 8.44
C ALA A 207 10.68 4.69 9.22
N VAL A 208 11.63 4.79 10.15
CA VAL A 208 11.91 6.04 10.89
C VAL A 208 12.39 7.13 9.93
N MET A 209 13.35 6.82 9.06
CA MET A 209 13.87 7.75 8.07
C MET A 209 12.76 8.20 7.11
N GLY A 210 11.86 7.31 6.70
CA GLY A 210 10.70 7.65 5.88
C GLY A 210 9.80 8.69 6.54
N ARG A 211 9.52 8.56 7.85
CA ARG A 211 8.73 9.56 8.59
C ARG A 211 9.45 10.89 8.72
N VAL A 212 10.76 10.88 8.99
CA VAL A 212 11.57 12.11 9.04
C VAL A 212 11.65 12.77 7.67
N ALA A 213 11.79 12.00 6.59
CA ALA A 213 11.82 12.52 5.23
C ALA A 213 10.50 13.22 4.85
N LEU A 214 9.35 12.65 5.25
CA LEU A 214 8.05 13.32 5.07
C LEU A 214 7.97 14.64 5.82
N LEU A 215 8.50 14.70 7.05
CA LEU A 215 8.57 15.93 7.84
C LEU A 215 9.48 16.98 7.18
N VAL A 216 10.67 16.57 6.73
CA VAL A 216 11.60 17.44 5.99
C VAL A 216 10.96 17.98 4.72
N GLY A 217 10.24 17.13 3.97
CA GLY A 217 9.49 17.56 2.78
C GLY A 217 8.48 18.67 3.09
N ARG A 218 7.78 18.58 4.22
CA ARG A 218 6.88 19.66 4.67
C ARG A 218 7.62 20.95 5.03
N PHE A 219 8.79 20.86 5.66
CA PHE A 219 9.62 22.04 5.91
C PHE A 219 10.17 22.66 4.62
N GLN A 220 10.57 21.84 3.64
CA GLN A 220 11.01 22.32 2.33
C GLN A 220 9.88 23.03 1.58
N GLU A 221 8.67 22.50 1.60
CA GLU A 221 7.48 23.16 1.02
C GLU A 221 7.18 24.52 1.68
N LEU A 222 7.33 24.62 3.00
CA LEU A 222 7.10 25.88 3.74
C LEU A 222 8.22 26.91 3.49
N LEU A 223 9.48 26.48 3.47
CA LEU A 223 10.62 27.40 3.39
C LEU A 223 11.00 27.79 1.96
N GLY A 224 10.84 26.88 1.00
CA GLY A 224 11.14 27.11 -0.41
C GLY A 224 9.93 27.69 -1.16
N PRO A 225 8.99 26.88 -1.65
CA PRO A 225 7.84 27.36 -2.43
C PRO A 225 7.00 28.43 -1.73
N TRP A 226 6.75 28.34 -0.42
CA TRP A 226 5.85 29.28 0.25
C TRP A 226 6.53 30.60 0.66
N LEU A 227 7.67 30.54 1.36
CA LEU A 227 8.40 31.73 1.85
C LEU A 227 9.51 32.24 0.91
N GLY A 228 9.98 31.43 -0.04
CA GLY A 228 11.03 31.80 -0.99
C GLY A 228 12.41 32.02 -0.37
N ILE A 229 12.69 31.39 0.78
CA ILE A 229 13.94 31.55 1.53
C ILE A 229 14.98 30.49 1.13
N LEU A 230 14.52 29.33 0.64
CA LEU A 230 15.30 28.26 0.01
C LEU A 230 15.14 28.32 -1.50
#